data_AF-A0A1H1IVG8-F1
#
_entry.id   AF-A0A1H1IVG8-F1
#
_cell.length_a   1.000
_cell.length_b   1.000
_cell.length_c   1.000
_cell.angle_alpha   90.00
_cell.angle_beta   90.00
_cell.angle_gamma   90.00
#
_symmetry.space_group_name_H-M   'P 1'
#
loop_
_entity.id
_entity.type
_entity.pdbx_description
1 polymer ?
#
loop_
_entity_poly.entity_id
_entity_poly.type
_entity_poly.pdbx_seq_one_letter_code
_entity_poly.pdbx_strand_id
1 'polypeptide(L)' 'MKREGFVKLAVIAFGIVFVSFGIRGVGQIIFGLEVARLLSVPVAIAGFLLLVYLFVRATLDAVGVWEVH' A
#
# COMPACT_ATOMS: atom_id res chain seq x y z
N MET A 1 6.55 -6.45 -16.28
CA MET A 1 6.81 -7.07 -14.96
C MET A 1 6.10 -8.39 -14.99
N LYS A 2 6.80 -9.47 -14.64
CA LYS A 2 6.21 -10.80 -14.54
C LYS A 2 4.93 -10.74 -13.69
N ARG A 3 3.83 -11.36 -14.13
CA ARG A 3 2.56 -11.45 -13.36
C ARG A 3 2.79 -11.81 -11.89
N GLU A 4 3.71 -12.73 -11.62
CA GLU A 4 4.13 -13.11 -10.26
C GLU A 4 4.72 -11.95 -9.45
N GLY A 5 5.57 -11.13 -10.06
CA GLY A 5 6.12 -9.91 -9.45
C GLY A 5 5.05 -8.86 -9.17
N PHE A 6 4.06 -8.73 -10.04
CA PHE A 6 2.90 -7.85 -9.82
C PHE A 6 2.12 -8.28 -8.59
N VAL A 7 1.74 -9.57 -8.52
CA VAL A 7 0.99 -10.12 -7.40
C VAL A 7 1.75 -9.95 -6.09
N LYS A 8 3.06 -10.25 -6.09
CA LYS A 8 3.91 -10.08 -4.90
C LYS A 8 3.93 -8.62 -4.42
N LEU A 9 4.12 -7.66 -5.32
CA LEU A 9 4.08 -6.24 -4.96
C LEU A 9 2.70 -5.80 -4.46
N ALA A 10 1.62 -6.31 -5.06
CA ALA A 10 0.26 -6.02 -4.61
C ALA A 10 0.05 -6.51 -3.17
N VAL A 11 0.44 -7.76 -2.86
CA VAL A 11 0.37 -8.30 -1.49
C VAL A 11 1.19 -7.45 -0.52
N ILE A 12 2.41 -7.04 -0.91
CA ILE A 12 3.25 -6.16 -0.08
C ILE A 12 2.56 -4.82 0.15
N ALA A 13 2.01 -4.19 -0.89
CA ALA A 13 1.33 -2.90 -0.80
C ALA A 13 0.12 -2.94 0.15
N PHE A 14 -0.74 -3.96 0.00
CA PHE A 14 -1.85 -4.19 0.91
C PHE A 14 -1.37 -4.48 2.34
N GLY A 15 -0.31 -5.26 2.50
CA GLY A 15 0.30 -5.53 3.80
C GLY A 15 0.79 -4.26 4.49
N ILE A 16 1.46 -3.36 3.78
CA ILE A 16 1.93 -2.07 4.31
C ILE A 16 0.73 -1.23 4.78
N VAL A 17 -0.32 -1.12 3.96
CA VAL A 17 -1.53 -0.38 4.34
C VAL A 17 -2.19 -1.02 5.57
N PHE A 18 -2.30 -2.35 5.61
CA PHE A 18 -2.85 -3.07 6.76
C PHE A 18 -2.05 -2.80 8.05
N VAL A 19 -0.72 -2.83 7.97
CA VAL A 19 0.18 -2.48 9.08
C VAL A 19 -0.05 -1.04 9.53
N SER A 20 -0.27 -0.09 8.61
CA SER A 20 -0.56 1.30 8.98
C SER A 20 -1.84 1.43 9.83
N PHE A 21 -2.88 0.65 9.52
CA PHE A 21 -4.08 0.57 10.34
C PHE A 21 -3.82 -0.05 11.70
N GLY A 22 -2.99 -1.09 11.76
CA GLY A 22 -2.54 -1.69 13.02
C GLY A 22 -1.79 -0.69 13.90
N ILE A 23 -0.83 0.04 13.34
CA ILE A 23 -0.07 1.10 14.03
C ILE A 23 -1.03 2.16 14.58
N ARG A 24 -2.02 2.59 13.78
CA ARG A 24 -2.98 3.60 14.24
C ARG A 24 -3.91 3.06 15.31
N GLY A 25 -4.45 1.86 15.11
CA GLY A 25 -5.44 1.22 15.97
C GLY A 25 -4.89 0.81 17.34
N VAL A 26 -3.68 0.24 17.37
CA VAL A 26 -2.99 -0.12 18.62
C VAL A 26 -2.29 1.08 19.21
N GLY A 27 -1.62 1.89 18.38
CA GLY A 27 -0.86 3.04 18.83
C GLY A 27 -1.73 4.10 19.51
N GLN A 28 -2.99 4.29 19.09
CA GLN A 28 -3.88 5.26 19.76
C GLN A 28 -4.20 4.85 21.21
N ILE A 29 -4.21 3.53 21.50
CA ILE A 29 -4.50 3.00 22.84
C ILE A 29 -3.26 3.15 23.73
N ILE A 30 -2.07 2.88 23.19
CA ILE A 30 -0.82 2.85 23.96
C ILE A 30 -0.20 4.25 24.12
N PHE A 31 -0.17 5.04 23.04
CA PHE A 31 0.60 6.29 22.94
C PHE A 31 -0.26 7.55 22.72
N GLY A 32 -1.58 7.39 22.60
CA GLY A 32 -2.50 8.48 22.29
C GLY A 32 -2.58 8.80 20.79
N LEU A 33 -3.57 9.61 20.42
CA LEU A 33 -3.98 9.85 19.04
C LEU A 33 -2.87 10.50 18.18
N GLU A 34 -2.16 11.47 18.73
CA GLU A 34 -1.22 12.29 17.96
C GLU A 34 0.03 11.49 17.53
N VAL A 35 0.62 10.74 18.47
CA VAL A 35 1.76 9.84 18.20
C VAL A 35 1.34 8.73 17.23
N ALA A 36 0.18 8.10 17.47
CA ALA A 36 -0.33 7.06 16.59
C ALA A 36 -0.57 7.55 15.16
N ARG A 37 -1.06 8.78 15.00
CA ARG A 37 -1.24 9.42 13.70
C ARG A 37 0.09 9.68 13.02
N LEU A 38 1.05 10.28 13.71
CA LEU A 38 2.37 10.59 13.14
C LEU A 38 3.11 9.34 12.66
N LEU A 39 2.98 8.22 13.38
CA LEU A 39 3.62 6.95 13.01
C LEU A 39 2.88 6.24 11.86
N SER A 40 1.55 6.23 11.88
CA SER A 40 0.77 5.50 10.87
C SER A 40 0.74 6.19 9.51
N VAL A 41 0.78 7.53 9.45
CA VAL A 41 0.63 8.29 8.20
C VAL A 41 1.72 7.96 7.17
N PRO A 42 3.02 7.99 7.48
CA PRO A 42 4.06 7.64 6.50
C PRO A 42 3.92 6.23 5.94
N VAL A 43 3.57 5.27 6.81
CA VAL A 43 3.35 3.87 6.43
C VAL A 43 2.14 3.75 5.51
N ALA A 44 1.03 4.40 5.86
CA ALA A 44 -0.18 4.43 5.04
C ALA A 44 0.08 5.03 3.66
N ILE A 45 0.79 6.17 3.60
CA ILE A 45 1.14 6.85 2.35
C ILE A 45 2.01 5.95 1.48
N ALA A 46 3.04 5.32 2.03
CA ALA A 46 3.92 4.43 1.27
C ALA A 46 3.14 3.27 0.63
N GLY A 47 2.29 2.60 1.41
CA GLY A 47 1.44 1.52 0.91
C GLY A 47 0.42 2.01 -0.12
N PHE A 48 -0.21 3.16 0.13
CA PHE A 48 -1.20 3.74 -0.78
C PHE A 48 -0.58 4.16 -2.12
N LEU A 49 0.58 4.81 -2.12
CA LEU A 49 1.28 5.19 -3.34
C LEU A 49 1.67 3.95 -4.16
N LEU A 50 2.10 2.88 -3.50
CA LEU A 50 2.40 1.62 -4.17
C LEU A 50 1.13 1.00 -4.78
N LEU A 51 0.00 1.05 -4.09
CA LEU A 51 -1.30 0.62 -4.64
C LEU A 51 -1.72 1.46 -5.84
N VAL A 52 -1.58 2.79 -5.78
CA VAL A 52 -1.88 3.70 -6.90
C VAL A 52 -1.00 3.36 -8.10
N TYR A 53 0.31 3.17 -7.89
CA TYR A 53 1.24 2.76 -8.94
C TYR A 53 0.79 1.44 -9.60
N LEU A 54 0.48 0.42 -8.79
CA LEU A 54 0.03 -0.88 -9.30
C LEU A 54 -1.31 -0.78 -10.02
N PHE A 55 -2.24 0.04 -9.53
CA PHE A 55 -3.54 0.28 -10.15
C PHE A 55 -3.39 0.93 -11.53
N VAL A 56 -2.59 2.00 -11.63
CA VAL A 56 -2.30 2.65 -12.92
C VAL A 56 -1.66 1.64 -13.86
N ARG A 57 -0.68 0.86 -13.38
CA ARG A 57 0.01 -0.15 -14.18
C ARG A 57 -0.92 -1.24 -14.68
N ALA A 58 -1.83 -1.72 -13.85
CA ALA A 58 -2.84 -2.71 -14.24
C ALA A 58 -3.87 -2.12 -15.21
N THR A 59 -4.20 -0.84 -15.05
CA THR A 59 -5.10 -0.14 -15.98
C THR A 59 -4.46 0.00 -17.36
N LEU A 60 -3.19 0.42 -17.42
CA LEU A 60 -2.43 0.54 -18.68
C LEU A 60 -2.30 -0.80 -19.41
N ASP A 61 -2.19 -1.90 -18.68
CA ASP A 61 -2.19 -3.25 -19.23
C ASP A 61 -3.57 -3.65 -19.75
N ALA A 62 -4.63 -3.40 -18.97
CA ALA A 62 -6.00 -3.68 -19.39
C ALA A 62 -6.42 -2.90 -20.65
N VAL A 63 -5.86 -1.71 -20.88
CA VAL A 63 -6.11 -0.92 -22.10
C VAL A 63 -5.08 -1.17 -23.22
N GLY A 64 -4.15 -2.12 -23.03
CA GLY A 64 -3.16 -2.51 -24.05
C GLY A 64 -2.07 -1.46 -24.31
N VAL A 65 -1.90 -0.48 -23.42
CA VAL A 65 -0.87 0.58 -23.54
C VAL A 65 0.46 0.14 -22.95
N TRP A 66 0.46 -0.67 -21.88
CA TRP A 66 1.67 -1.21 -21.27
C TRP A 66 1.43 -2.63 -20.77
N GLU A 67 2.01 -3.63 -21.43
CA GLU A 67 1.80 -5.03 -21.03
C GLU A 67 2.53 -5.44 -19.73
N VAL A 68 1.77 -6.05 -18.83
CA VAL A 68 2.24 -6.81 -17.67
C VAL A 68 2.30 -8.30 -18.07
N HIS A 69 3.37 -8.69 -18.77
CA HIS A 69 3.65 -10.10 -19.09
C HIS A 69 3.79 -10.98 -17.83
#